data_AF-A0A932LCI5-F1
#
_entry.id   AF-A0A932LCI5-F1
#
_cell.length_a   1.000
_cell.length_b   1.000
_cell.length_c   1.000
_cell.angle_alpha   90.00
_cell.angle_beta   90.00
_cell.angle_gamma   90.00
#
_symmetry.space_group_name_H-M   'P 1'
#
loop_
_entity.id
_entity.type
_entity.pdbx_description
1 polymer ?
#
loop_
_entity_poly.entity_id
_entity_poly.type
_entity_poly.pdbx_seq_one_letter_code
_entity_poly.pdbx_strand_id
1 'polypeptide(L)'
;VLAEARSYFYERAIQRRSGLDAINQDINSMNQKDGQRLNPRNSFYDANLNRVEITTCQQVCDRALYYKSGRWVDSRVVDRESQIKPSRVIEFGSDEFFALADRLATEGRQGVLAQRGDILTVVDDQPVLIKGPVGQ
;
A
#
# COMPACT_ATOMS: atom_id res chain seq x y z
N VAL A 1 34.79 -18.24 17.29
CA VAL A 1 33.91 -17.07 17.56
C VAL A 1 34.23 -15.86 16.67
N LEU A 2 35.44 -15.28 16.68
CA LEU A 2 35.75 -14.08 15.85
C LEU A 2 35.79 -14.32 14.32
N ALA A 3 36.26 -15.48 13.86
CA ALA A 3 36.29 -15.81 12.43
C ALA A 3 34.90 -16.07 11.84
N GLU A 4 34.01 -16.68 12.64
CA GLU A 4 32.63 -17.01 12.29
C GLU A 4 31.73 -15.77 12.29
N ALA A 5 31.95 -14.84 13.23
CA ALA A 5 31.29 -13.54 13.21
C ALA A 5 31.68 -12.71 11.97
N ARG A 6 32.94 -12.82 11.51
CA ARG A 6 33.44 -12.13 10.31
C ARG A 6 32.85 -12.72 9.02
N SER A 7 32.70 -14.05 8.91
CA SER A 7 32.04 -14.68 7.77
C SER A 7 30.56 -14.31 7.72
N TYR A 8 29.85 -14.32 8.86
CA TYR A 8 28.48 -13.83 8.93
C TYR A 8 28.36 -12.35 8.52
N PHE A 9 29.30 -11.50 8.92
CA PHE A 9 29.31 -10.10 8.52
C PHE A 9 29.53 -9.93 7.00
N TYR A 10 30.49 -10.67 6.42
CA TYR A 10 30.78 -10.59 4.99
C TYR A 10 29.67 -11.20 4.12
N GLU A 11 29.16 -12.38 4.48
CA GLU A 11 28.15 -13.10 3.69
C GLU A 11 26.74 -12.52 3.86
N ARG A 12 26.33 -12.12 5.08
CA ARG A 12 24.97 -11.62 5.30
C ARG A 12 24.81 -10.11 5.15
N ALA A 13 25.84 -9.32 5.45
CA ALA A 13 25.70 -7.86 5.47
C ALA A 13 26.35 -7.18 4.26
N ILE A 14 27.52 -7.66 3.79
CA ILE A 14 28.24 -7.05 2.68
C ILE A 14 27.75 -7.59 1.34
N GLN A 15 27.65 -8.91 1.15
CA GLN A 15 27.18 -9.47 -0.13
C GLN A 15 25.72 -9.13 -0.43
N ARG A 16 24.84 -9.04 0.58
CA ARG A 16 23.44 -8.60 0.41
C ARG A 16 23.28 -7.12 0.04
N ARG A 17 24.37 -6.33 0.11
CA ARG A 17 24.43 -4.91 -0.27
C ARG A 17 25.38 -4.66 -1.46
N SER A 18 25.76 -5.71 -2.19
CA SER A 18 26.61 -5.59 -3.39
C SER A 18 26.17 -6.58 -4.48
N GLY A 19 26.20 -6.17 -5.75
CA GLY A 19 25.78 -7.03 -6.87
C GLY A 19 24.29 -6.89 -7.23
N LEU A 20 23.68 -7.92 -7.80
CA LEU A 20 22.29 -7.89 -8.30
C LEU A 20 21.25 -7.55 -7.20
N ASP A 21 21.51 -7.94 -5.95
CA ASP A 21 20.70 -7.61 -4.77
C ASP A 21 20.80 -6.12 -4.34
N ALA A 22 21.87 -5.43 -4.70
CA ALA A 22 21.95 -3.97 -4.51
C ALA A 22 21.23 -3.24 -5.65
N ILE A 23 21.32 -3.79 -6.87
CA ILE A 23 20.70 -3.24 -8.07
C ILE A 23 19.17 -3.29 -7.95
N ASN A 24 18.59 -4.39 -7.47
CA ASN A 24 17.12 -4.44 -7.29
C ASN A 24 16.64 -3.44 -6.21
N GLN A 25 17.41 -3.23 -5.14
CA GLN A 25 17.09 -2.28 -4.07
C GLN A 25 17.18 -0.84 -4.55
N ASP A 26 18.20 -0.51 -5.33
CA ASP A 26 18.36 0.81 -5.94
C ASP A 26 17.27 1.07 -6.99
N ILE A 27 16.97 0.11 -7.87
CA ILE A 27 15.90 0.23 -8.87
C ILE A 27 14.54 0.39 -8.19
N ASN A 28 14.24 -0.42 -7.17
CA ASN A 28 12.98 -0.30 -6.43
C ASN A 28 12.91 1.05 -5.68
N SER A 29 14.02 1.52 -5.11
CA SER A 29 14.10 2.82 -4.42
C SER A 29 13.95 4.00 -5.39
N MET A 30 14.55 3.94 -6.56
CA MET A 30 14.39 4.94 -7.62
C MET A 30 12.95 4.93 -8.16
N ASN A 31 12.38 3.76 -8.47
CA ASN A 31 10.99 3.65 -8.91
C ASN A 31 9.97 4.16 -7.87
N GLN A 32 10.25 3.98 -6.58
CA GLN A 32 9.43 4.56 -5.50
C GLN A 32 9.60 6.07 -5.38
N LYS A 33 10.81 6.60 -5.60
CA LYS A 33 11.10 8.05 -5.60
C LYS A 33 10.55 8.77 -6.84
N ASP A 34 10.61 8.12 -8.00
CA ASP A 34 10.19 8.65 -9.30
C ASP A 34 8.70 8.44 -9.56
N GLY A 35 7.98 7.75 -8.66
CA GLY A 35 6.56 7.45 -8.77
C GLY A 35 5.69 8.70 -8.77
N GLN A 36 5.57 9.37 -9.92
CA GLN A 36 4.67 10.50 -10.15
C GLN A 36 3.19 10.09 -10.30
N ARG A 37 2.91 8.78 -10.34
CA ARG A 37 1.58 8.17 -10.49
C ARG A 37 1.44 7.02 -9.50
N LEU A 38 0.20 6.77 -9.05
CA LEU A 38 -0.13 5.62 -8.22
C LEU A 38 0.40 4.33 -8.87
N ASN A 39 1.06 3.44 -8.11
CA ASN A 39 1.49 2.12 -8.56
C ASN A 39 0.50 1.05 -8.05
N PRO A 40 -0.67 0.86 -8.70
CA PRO A 40 -1.72 -0.02 -8.19
C PRO A 40 -1.34 -1.50 -8.18
N ARG A 41 -0.20 -1.88 -8.77
CA ARG A 41 0.28 -3.27 -8.83
C ARG A 41 1.44 -3.54 -7.88
N ASN A 42 1.88 -2.54 -7.11
CA ASN A 42 3.03 -2.62 -6.22
C ASN A 42 4.22 -3.36 -6.86
N SER A 43 4.49 -3.11 -8.15
CA SER A 43 5.46 -3.94 -8.87
C SER A 43 6.88 -3.67 -8.39
N PHE A 44 7.63 -4.72 -8.04
CA PHE A 44 9.02 -4.65 -7.59
C PHE A 44 9.87 -5.72 -8.27
N TYR A 45 11.17 -5.50 -8.32
CA TYR A 45 12.13 -6.49 -8.81
C TYR A 45 12.59 -7.41 -7.67
N ASP A 46 12.53 -8.72 -7.89
CA ASP A 46 13.04 -9.73 -6.95
C ASP A 46 14.57 -9.90 -7.02
N ALA A 47 15.12 -10.85 -6.26
CA ALA A 47 16.57 -11.14 -6.22
C ALA A 47 17.16 -11.58 -7.57
N ASN A 48 16.32 -12.00 -8.51
CA ASN A 48 16.70 -12.44 -9.85
C ASN A 48 16.41 -11.38 -10.93
N LEU A 49 16.02 -10.16 -10.54
CA LEU A 49 15.54 -9.09 -11.42
C LEU A 49 14.26 -9.44 -12.21
N ASN A 50 13.42 -10.34 -11.69
CA ASN A 50 12.09 -10.52 -12.23
C ASN A 50 11.15 -9.45 -11.68
N ARG A 51 10.30 -8.90 -12.54
CA ARG A 51 9.22 -8.00 -12.14
C ARG A 51 8.09 -8.81 -11.51
N VAL A 52 7.91 -8.66 -10.20
CA VAL A 52 6.83 -9.27 -9.42
C VAL A 52 5.75 -8.21 -9.16
N GLU A 53 4.48 -8.59 -9.24
CA GLU A 53 3.33 -7.72 -8.97
C GLU A 53 2.54 -8.28 -7.78
N ILE A 54 2.20 -7.43 -6.81
CA ILE A 54 1.24 -7.76 -5.76
C ILE A 54 0.01 -6.90 -5.99
N THR A 55 -1.05 -7.49 -6.53
CA THR A 55 -2.31 -6.79 -6.82
C THR A 55 -3.26 -6.78 -5.62
N THR A 56 -2.98 -7.59 -4.59
CA THR A 56 -3.84 -7.78 -3.41
C THR A 56 -3.46 -6.90 -2.22
N CYS A 57 -2.35 -6.17 -2.30
CA CYS A 57 -1.88 -5.27 -1.26
C CYS A 57 -1.31 -4.00 -1.90
N GLN A 58 -1.69 -2.84 -1.39
CA GLN A 58 -1.19 -1.55 -1.81
C GLN A 58 -0.76 -0.71 -0.61
N GLN A 59 0.41 -0.10 -0.69
CA GLN A 59 0.83 0.90 0.28
C GLN A 59 0.51 2.27 -0.30
N VAL A 60 -0.28 3.05 0.43
CA VAL A 60 -0.78 4.35 -0.01
C VAL A 60 -0.59 5.34 1.13
N CYS A 61 0.30 6.30 0.93
CA CYS A 61 0.73 7.23 1.98
C CYS A 61 1.28 6.45 3.20
N ASP A 62 0.74 6.71 4.38
CA ASP A 62 1.05 6.01 5.63
C ASP A 62 0.13 4.81 5.90
N ARG A 63 -0.70 4.39 4.94
CA ARG A 63 -1.65 3.27 5.08
C ARG A 63 -1.28 2.09 4.18
N ALA A 64 -1.63 0.90 4.65
CA ALA A 64 -1.65 -0.31 3.84
C ALA A 64 -3.11 -0.75 3.59
N LEU A 65 -3.45 -1.01 2.33
CA LEU A 65 -4.75 -1.47 1.88
C LEU A 65 -4.62 -2.88 1.31
N TYR A 66 -5.53 -3.77 1.69
CA TYR A 66 -5.60 -5.15 1.19
C TYR A 66 -6.88 -5.36 0.40
N TYR A 67 -6.80 -5.98 -0.77
CA TYR A 67 -7.97 -6.32 -1.56
C TYR A 67 -8.57 -7.63 -1.06
N LYS A 68 -9.75 -7.56 -0.43
CA LYS A 68 -10.45 -8.69 0.19
C LYS A 68 -11.95 -8.57 -0.08
N SER A 69 -12.61 -9.69 -0.35
CA SER A 69 -14.08 -9.73 -0.54
C SER A 69 -14.60 -8.74 -1.60
N GLY A 70 -13.80 -8.43 -2.63
CA GLY A 70 -14.17 -7.49 -3.71
C GLY A 70 -13.99 -6.00 -3.38
N ARG A 71 -13.31 -5.66 -2.29
CA ARG A 71 -13.06 -4.27 -1.85
C ARG A 71 -11.65 -4.10 -1.27
N TRP A 72 -11.17 -2.87 -1.25
CA TRP A 72 -9.96 -2.49 -0.53
C TRP A 72 -10.26 -2.33 0.96
N VAL A 73 -9.39 -2.85 1.82
CA VAL A 73 -9.59 -2.87 3.27
C VAL A 73 -8.33 -2.36 3.95
N ASP A 74 -8.48 -1.37 4.80
CA ASP A 74 -7.38 -0.82 5.60
C ASP A 74 -6.81 -1.88 6.56
N SER A 75 -5.48 -1.96 6.61
CA SER A 75 -4.73 -2.86 7.49
C SER A 75 -5.18 -2.84 8.95
N ARG A 76 -5.70 -1.71 9.45
CA ARG A 76 -6.21 -1.58 10.83
C ARG A 76 -7.45 -2.45 11.11
N VAL A 77 -8.17 -2.84 10.06
CA VAL A 77 -9.45 -3.54 10.13
C VAL A 77 -9.51 -4.83 9.30
N VAL A 78 -8.45 -5.13 8.54
CA VAL A 78 -8.40 -6.25 7.58
C VAL A 78 -8.68 -7.62 8.21
N ASP A 79 -8.19 -7.86 9.43
CA ASP A 79 -8.36 -9.14 10.14
C ASP A 79 -9.79 -9.37 10.60
N ARG A 80 -10.54 -8.29 10.83
CA ARG A 80 -11.92 -8.30 11.35
C ARG A 80 -12.95 -7.85 10.31
N GLU A 81 -12.56 -7.76 9.04
CA GLU A 81 -13.40 -7.24 7.95
C GLU A 81 -14.80 -7.86 7.90
N SER A 82 -14.90 -9.18 8.04
CA SER A 82 -16.18 -9.90 8.00
C SER A 82 -17.12 -9.60 9.18
N GLN A 83 -16.59 -9.03 10.27
CA GLN A 83 -17.33 -8.69 11.49
C GLN A 83 -17.64 -7.20 11.57
N ILE A 84 -17.04 -6.39 10.69
CA ILE A 84 -17.19 -4.94 10.72
C ILE A 84 -18.41 -4.53 9.92
N LYS A 85 -19.37 -3.93 10.62
CA LYS A 85 -20.43 -3.13 10.02
C LYS A 85 -19.91 -1.68 9.88
N PRO A 86 -19.84 -1.12 8.66
CA PRO A 86 -19.49 0.29 8.50
C PRO A 86 -20.45 1.18 9.29
N SER A 87 -19.89 2.17 9.99
CA SER A 87 -20.66 3.20 10.69
C SER A 87 -21.48 4.06 9.72
N ARG A 88 -20.93 4.29 8.52
CA ARG A 88 -21.57 4.98 7.41
C ARG A 88 -21.00 4.51 6.06
N VAL A 89 -21.75 4.83 5.01
CA VAL A 89 -21.38 4.61 3.61
C VAL A 89 -21.32 5.96 2.92
N ILE A 90 -20.20 6.24 2.26
CA ILE A 90 -19.97 7.48 1.51
C ILE A 90 -20.02 7.14 0.03
N GLU A 91 -20.97 7.72 -0.70
CA GLU A 91 -21.12 7.52 -2.14
C GLU A 91 -20.09 8.33 -2.92
N PHE A 92 -19.54 7.73 -3.97
CA PHE A 92 -18.58 8.41 -4.84
C PHE A 92 -19.18 9.69 -5.44
N GLY A 93 -18.45 10.80 -5.36
CA GLY A 93 -18.88 12.09 -5.92
C GLY A 93 -19.98 12.80 -5.14
N SER A 94 -20.36 12.32 -3.95
CA SER A 94 -21.22 13.05 -3.02
C SER A 94 -20.49 14.23 -2.36
N ASP A 95 -21.24 15.18 -1.78
CA ASP A 95 -20.64 16.27 -0.99
C ASP A 95 -19.80 15.73 0.18
N GLU A 96 -20.24 14.64 0.81
CA GLU A 96 -19.50 13.96 1.87
C GLU A 96 -18.19 13.34 1.35
N PHE A 97 -18.18 12.83 0.12
CA PHE A 97 -16.96 12.35 -0.54
C PHE A 97 -15.96 13.48 -0.77
N PHE A 98 -16.40 14.63 -1.26
CA PHE A 98 -15.52 15.78 -1.47
C PHE A 98 -14.99 16.35 -0.15
N ALA A 99 -15.84 16.45 0.88
CA ALA A 99 -15.42 16.84 2.22
C ALA A 99 -14.37 15.86 2.80
N LEU A 100 -14.55 14.56 2.58
CA LEU A 100 -13.56 13.56 2.96
C LEU A 100 -12.25 13.72 2.16
N ALA A 101 -12.33 13.98 0.86
CA ALA A 101 -11.17 14.17 0.00
C ALA A 101 -10.34 15.39 0.43
N ASP A 102 -10.98 16.53 0.72
CA ASP A 102 -10.32 17.74 1.20
C ASP A 102 -9.63 17.52 2.55
N ARG A 103 -10.30 16.80 3.46
CA ARG A 103 -9.68 16.44 4.74
C ARG A 103 -8.47 15.53 4.54
N LEU A 104 -8.61 14.47 3.77
CA LEU A 104 -7.49 13.56 3.49
C LEU A 104 -6.36 14.27 2.76
N ALA A 105 -6.65 15.25 1.90
CA ALA A 105 -5.62 16.08 1.26
C ALA A 105 -4.85 16.92 2.28
N THR A 106 -5.54 17.49 3.27
CA THR A 106 -4.91 18.22 4.39
C THR A 106 -3.99 17.32 5.21
N GLU A 107 -4.32 16.03 5.32
CA GLU A 107 -3.51 15.00 5.98
C GLU A 107 -2.42 14.39 5.07
N GLY A 108 -2.34 14.78 3.79
CA GLY A 108 -1.45 14.15 2.80
C GLY A 108 -1.82 12.69 2.47
N ARG A 109 -3.08 12.30 2.70
CA ARG A 109 -3.65 10.95 2.58
C ARG A 109 -4.69 10.80 1.48
N GLN A 110 -4.87 11.81 0.61
CA GLN A 110 -5.86 11.78 -0.47
C GLN A 110 -5.68 10.60 -1.45
N GLY A 111 -4.45 10.06 -1.56
CA GLY A 111 -4.15 8.89 -2.38
C GLY A 111 -4.98 7.65 -2.01
N VAL A 112 -5.49 7.56 -0.77
CA VAL A 112 -6.35 6.46 -0.32
C VAL A 112 -7.62 6.36 -1.18
N LEU A 113 -8.14 7.49 -1.66
CA LEU A 113 -9.34 7.55 -2.51
C LEU A 113 -9.08 7.21 -3.98
N ALA A 114 -7.80 7.08 -4.39
CA ALA A 114 -7.44 6.81 -5.78
C ALA A 114 -7.58 5.32 -6.18
N GLN A 115 -8.03 4.47 -5.25
CA GLN A 115 -8.23 3.05 -5.53
C GLN A 115 -9.44 2.79 -6.41
N ARG A 116 -9.32 1.78 -7.27
CA ARG A 116 -10.46 1.25 -8.02
C ARG A 116 -11.29 0.33 -7.14
N GLY A 117 -12.58 0.62 -7.03
CA GLY A 117 -13.55 -0.15 -6.26
C GLY A 117 -13.82 0.44 -4.87
N ASP A 118 -14.62 -0.28 -4.09
CA ASP A 118 -14.99 0.14 -2.73
C ASP A 118 -13.79 0.10 -1.79
N ILE A 119 -13.74 1.02 -0.83
CA ILE A 119 -12.68 1.13 0.17
C ILE A 119 -13.31 1.13 1.56
N LEU A 120 -13.03 0.10 2.36
CA LEU A 120 -13.32 0.05 3.78
C LEU A 120 -12.10 0.59 4.54
N THR A 121 -12.22 1.76 5.15
CA THR A 121 -11.14 2.40 5.90
C THR A 121 -11.62 2.96 7.23
N VAL A 122 -10.69 3.34 8.10
CA VAL A 122 -11.01 3.97 9.38
C VAL A 122 -10.80 5.47 9.27
N VAL A 123 -11.85 6.20 9.65
CA VAL A 123 -11.98 7.65 9.63
C VAL A 123 -12.51 8.05 11.00
N ASP A 124 -11.80 8.92 11.72
CA ASP A 124 -12.18 9.35 13.09
C ASP A 124 -12.45 8.15 14.02
N ASP A 125 -11.59 7.13 13.95
CA ASP A 125 -11.70 5.86 14.68
C ASP A 125 -12.96 5.03 14.38
N GLN A 126 -13.72 5.41 13.35
CA GLN A 126 -14.89 4.68 12.89
C GLN A 126 -14.63 3.99 11.54
N PRO A 127 -15.08 2.73 11.36
CA PRO A 127 -15.02 2.08 10.06
C PRO A 127 -16.03 2.75 9.12
N VAL A 128 -15.56 3.18 7.95
CA VAL A 128 -16.34 3.85 6.91
C VAL A 128 -16.13 3.11 5.59
N LEU A 129 -17.22 2.84 4.90
CA LEU A 129 -17.19 2.30 3.55
C LEU A 129 -17.33 3.44 2.55
N ILE A 130 -16.34 3.60 1.68
CA ILE A 130 -16.36 4.57 0.59
C ILE A 130 -16.64 3.78 -0.69
N LYS A 131 -17.70 4.14 -1.41
CA LYS A 131 -18.05 3.47 -2.66
C LYS A 131 -17.13 3.95 -3.78
N GLY A 132 -16.69 3.01 -4.62
CA GLY A 132 -15.94 3.35 -5.84
C GLY A 132 -16.87 3.94 -6.92
N PRO A 133 -16.32 4.61 -7.94
CA PRO A 133 -17.10 5.06 -9.09
C PRO A 133 -17.80 3.88 -9.76
N VAL A 134 -19.09 4.01 -10.06
CA VAL A 134 -19.89 2.97 -10.72
C VAL A 134 -19.56 2.98 -12.22
N GLY A 135 -18.94 1.90 -12.73
CA GLY A 135 -18.76 1.65 -14.17
C GLY A 135 -17.35 1.84 -14.75
N GLN A 136 -16.38 0.99 -14.34
CA GLN A 136 -15.14 0.77 -15.09
C GLN A 136 -14.88 -0.73 -15.30
#